data_AF-A0A1Y3SEQ8-F1
#
_entry.id   AF-A0A1Y3SEQ8-F1
#
_cell.length_a   1.000
_cell.length_b   1.000
_cell.length_c   1.000
_cell.angle_alpha   90.00
_cell.angle_beta   90.00
_cell.angle_gamma   90.00
#
_symmetry.space_group_name_H-M   'P 1'
#
loop_
_entity.id
_entity.type
_entity.pdbx_description
1 polymer ?
#
loop_
_entity_poly.entity_id
_entity_poly.type
_entity_poly.pdbx_seq_one_letter_code
_entity_poly.pdbx_strand_id
1 'polypeptide(L)'
;MNRLPEELTCHAVAGIVWVMCPVCKRGKLMKLNGETQAKALTLYCRKCRHESLVDIEPRGKDGHGFPRVKLVKTARNWAISGAVSGQNPAVEA
;
A
#
# COMPACT_ATOMS: atom_id res chain seq x y z
N MET A 1 20.37 -5.79 6.14
CA MET A 1 18.91 -5.65 6.33
C MET A 1 18.40 -4.65 5.30
N ASN A 2 18.01 -5.10 4.11
CA ASN A 2 17.69 -4.22 2.98
C ASN A 2 16.17 -4.00 2.90
N ARG A 3 15.62 -3.19 3.82
CA ARG A 3 14.25 -2.71 3.67
C ARG A 3 14.32 -1.53 2.68
N LEU A 4 13.75 -1.70 1.49
CA LEU A 4 13.64 -0.60 0.53
C LEU A 4 12.88 0.55 1.22
N PRO A 5 13.30 1.82 1.04
CA PRO A 5 12.72 2.98 1.75
C PRO A 5 11.22 3.17 1.49
N GLU A 6 10.67 2.46 0.51
CA GLU A 6 9.31 2.58 0.00
C GLU A 6 8.37 1.47 0.52
N GLU A 7 8.85 0.48 1.27
CA GLU A 7 7.98 -0.60 1.75
C GLU A 7 7.21 -0.20 3.03
N LEU A 8 5.88 -0.29 2.96
CA LEU A 8 4.99 0.03 4.06
C LEU A 8 5.03 -1.04 5.15
N THR A 9 5.01 -0.57 6.40
CA THR A 9 4.98 -1.45 7.56
C THR A 9 3.62 -2.13 7.69
N CYS A 10 3.62 -3.46 7.79
CA CYS A 10 2.43 -4.26 8.05
C CYS A 10 2.44 -4.80 9.48
N HIS A 11 1.30 -4.75 10.18
CA HIS A 11 1.14 -5.28 11.53
C HIS A 11 0.13 -6.43 11.54
N ALA A 12 0.56 -7.59 12.04
CA ALA A 12 -0.34 -8.72 12.28
C ALA A 12 -0.94 -8.60 13.69
N VAL A 13 -2.26 -8.62 13.79
CA VAL A 13 -3.01 -8.64 15.06
C VAL A 13 -4.06 -9.74 14.97
N ALA A 14 -3.97 -10.75 15.84
CA ALA A 14 -4.89 -11.89 15.87
C ALA A 14 -5.07 -12.57 14.50
N GLY A 15 -3.96 -12.82 13.78
CA GLY A 15 -3.97 -13.43 12.45
C GLY A 15 -4.42 -12.51 11.30
N ILE A 16 -4.75 -11.25 11.59
CA ILE A 16 -5.15 -10.26 10.59
C ILE A 16 -3.99 -9.31 10.32
N VAL A 17 -3.62 -9.15 9.05
CA VAL A 17 -2.56 -8.24 8.61
C VAL A 17 -3.14 -6.89 8.25
N TRP A 18 -2.57 -5.83 8.79
CA TRP A 18 -2.96 -4.45 8.51
C TRP A 18 -1.81 -3.66 7.90
N VAL A 19 -2.09 -2.94 6.82
CA VAL A 19 -1.19 -1.90 6.31
C VAL A 19 -1.24 -0.71 7.25
N MET A 20 -0.09 -0.29 7.76
CA MET A 20 0.00 0.89 8.63
C MET A 20 0.24 2.14 7.79
N CYS A 21 -0.36 3.25 8.22
CA CYS A 21 -0.18 4.54 7.57
C CYS A 21 1.29 4.98 7.61
N PRO A 22 1.94 5.28 6.47
CA PRO A 22 3.34 5.71 6.44
C PRO A 22 3.56 7.03 7.17
N VAL A 23 2.54 7.91 7.12
CA VAL A 23 2.63 9.28 7.62
C VAL A 23 2.54 9.32 9.14
N CYS A 24 1.48 8.76 9.71
CA CYS A 24 1.25 8.85 11.16
C CYS A 24 1.67 7.59 11.94
N LYS A 25 1.97 6.48 11.25
CA LYS A 25 2.36 5.18 11.83
C LYS A 25 1.37 4.58 12.84
N ARG A 26 0.18 5.17 12.99
CA ARG A 26 -0.86 4.80 13.98
C ARG A 26 -2.17 4.37 13.33
N GLY A 27 -2.43 4.79 12.09
CA GLY A 27 -3.63 4.45 11.36
C GLY A 27 -3.51 3.08 10.69
N LYS A 28 -4.51 2.23 10.87
CA LYS A 28 -4.69 1.02 10.06
C LYS A 28 -5.42 1.43 8.78
N LEU A 29 -4.82 1.19 7.62
CA LEU A 29 -5.34 1.62 6.33
C LEU A 29 -6.25 0.56 5.71
N MET A 30 -5.74 -0.66 5.57
CA MET A 30 -6.44 -1.76 4.91
C MET A 30 -6.02 -3.10 5.52
N LYS A 31 -6.97 -4.04 5.57
CA LYS A 31 -6.73 -5.44 5.92
C LYS A 31 -6.22 -6.19 4.69
N LEU A 32 -5.15 -6.97 4.85
CA LEU A 32 -4.61 -7.82 3.80
C LEU A 32 -4.91 -9.30 4.08
N ASN A 33 -5.12 -10.05 3.00
CA ASN A 33 -5.04 -11.51 2.96
C ASN A 33 -3.84 -11.93 2.07
N GLY A 34 -3.49 -13.22 2.04
CA GLY A 34 -2.32 -13.71 1.28
C GLY A 34 -2.41 -13.48 -0.23
N GLU A 35 -3.62 -13.31 -0.75
CA GLU A 35 -3.93 -13.14 -2.18
C GLU A 35 -4.14 -11.68 -2.57
N THR A 36 -4.07 -10.75 -1.61
CA THR A 36 -4.37 -9.35 -1.89
C THR A 36 -3.34 -8.81 -2.86
N GLN A 37 -3.82 -8.33 -4.00
CA GLN A 37 -3.02 -7.71 -5.03
C GLN A 37 -3.71 -6.44 -5.52
N ALA A 38 -2.95 -5.39 -5.75
CA ALA A 38 -3.47 -4.14 -6.28
C ALA A 38 -2.34 -3.31 -6.90
N LYS A 39 -2.69 -2.49 -7.88
CA LYS A 39 -1.80 -1.49 -8.46
C LYS A 39 -2.44 -0.12 -8.33
N ALA A 40 -1.63 0.89 -8.01
CA ALA A 40 -2.08 2.27 -7.83
C ALA A 40 -3.33 2.40 -6.92
N LEU A 41 -3.37 1.64 -5.83
CA LEU A 41 -4.49 1.66 -4.88
C LEU A 41 -4.35 2.87 -3.96
N THR A 42 -5.40 3.69 -3.87
CA THR A 42 -5.42 4.81 -2.93
C THR A 42 -5.95 4.35 -1.57
N LEU A 43 -5.13 4.52 -0.53
CA LEU A 43 -5.48 4.25 0.86
C LEU A 43 -5.61 5.56 1.65
N TYR A 44 -6.75 5.74 2.31
CA TYR A 44 -7.02 6.92 3.12
C TYR A 44 -6.83 6.66 4.61
N CYS A 45 -6.03 7.50 5.27
CA CYS A 45 -5.86 7.44 6.72
C CYS A 45 -6.88 8.32 7.45
N ARG A 46 -7.84 7.72 8.16
CA ARG A 46 -8.80 8.45 8.99
C ARG A 46 -8.18 9.21 10.17
N LYS A 47 -6.95 8.87 10.61
CA LYS A 47 -6.28 9.55 11.72
C LYS A 47 -5.59 10.85 11.31
N CYS A 48 -4.76 10.81 10.28
CA CYS A 48 -4.02 12.00 9.84
C CYS A 48 -4.60 12.66 8.58
N ARG A 49 -5.65 12.09 7.97
CA ARG A 49 -6.32 12.57 6.76
C ARG A 49 -5.41 12.66 5.54
N HIS A 50 -4.42 11.78 5.46
CA HIS A 50 -3.55 11.65 4.28
C HIS A 50 -4.01 10.50 3.42
N GLU A 51 -3.80 10.65 2.13
CA GLU A 51 -3.94 9.60 1.13
C GLU A 51 -2.56 9.02 0.82
N SER A 52 -2.51 7.73 0.51
CA SER A 52 -1.30 7.03 0.10
C SER A 52 -1.62 6.17 -1.11
N LEU A 53 -0.91 6.36 -2.22
CA LEU A 53 -0.99 5.51 -3.39
C LEU A 53 -0.02 4.36 -3.21
N VAL A 54 -0.50 3.12 -3.32
CA VAL A 54 0.30 1.93 -3.03
C VAL A 54 0.14 0.86 -4.10
N ASP A 55 1.19 0.08 -4.27
CA ASP A 55 1.15 -1.18 -4.99
C ASP A 55 1.21 -2.33 -3.97
N ILE A 56 0.30 -3.29 -4.12
CA ILE A 56 0.26 -4.51 -3.30
C ILE A 56 0.60 -5.68 -4.19
N GLU A 57 1.70 -6.35 -3.86
CA GLU A 57 2.11 -7.57 -4.53
C GLU A 57 1.71 -8.76 -3.65
N PRO A 58 0.99 -9.75 -4.21
CA PRO A 58 0.66 -10.97 -3.52
C PRO A 58 1.96 -11.70 -3.20
N ARG A 59 1.91 -12.57 -2.20
CA ARG A 59 3.13 -13.23 -1.76
C ARG A 59 3.57 -14.31 -2.75
N GLY A 60 4.88 -14.43 -2.97
CA GLY A 60 5.48 -15.42 -3.86
C GLY A 60 5.15 -16.88 -3.48
N LYS A 61 5.40 -17.80 -4.43
CA LYS A 61 4.93 -19.20 -4.50
C LYS A 61 5.26 -20.11 -3.30
N ASP A 62 6.03 -19.63 -2.33
CA ASP A 62 6.53 -20.41 -1.19
C ASP A 62 5.64 -20.35 0.07
N GLY A 63 4.47 -19.69 0.06
CA GLY A 63 3.45 -19.82 1.12
C GLY A 63 3.73 -19.22 2.52
N HIS A 64 4.98 -18.99 2.94
CA HIS A 64 5.38 -18.46 4.26
C HIS A 64 5.48 -16.92 4.55
N GLY A 65 4.42 -16.12 4.70
CA GLY A 65 4.56 -14.71 5.17
C GLY A 65 3.51 -13.70 4.66
N PHE A 66 3.79 -12.40 4.74
CA PHE A 66 2.82 -11.33 4.42
C PHE A 66 2.99 -10.70 3.02
N PRO A 67 1.90 -10.17 2.40
CA PRO A 67 1.99 -9.45 1.12
C PRO A 67 2.91 -8.23 1.24
N ARG A 68 3.55 -7.87 0.12
CA ARG A 68 4.45 -6.70 0.06
C ARG A 68 3.65 -5.49 -0.37
N VAL A 69 3.78 -4.39 0.38
CA VAL A 69 3.09 -3.14 0.07
C VAL A 69 4.13 -2.06 -0.20
N LYS A 70 4.19 -1.60 -1.44
CA LYS A 70 5.09 -0.53 -1.89
C LYS A 70 4.34 0.79 -1.90
N LEU A 71 4.92 1.80 -1.28
CA LEU A 71 4.44 3.17 -1.32
C LEU A 71 4.87 3.81 -2.63
N VAL A 72 3.90 4.30 -3.40
CA VAL A 72 4.16 5.08 -4.62
C VAL A 72 4.25 6.58 -4.28
N LYS A 73 3.24 7.13 -3.59
CA LYS A 73 3.23 8.53 -3.14
C LYS A 73 2.25 8.78 -1.99
N THR A 74 2.42 9.90 -1.28
CA THR A 74 1.46 10.37 -0.24
C THR A 74 1.06 11.82 -0.49
N ALA A 75 -0.16 12.19 -0.12
CA ALA A 75 -0.65 13.58 -0.20
C ALA A 75 -1.61 13.92 0.95
N ARG A 76 -1.71 15.23 1.27
CA ARG A 76 -2.68 15.80 2.22
C ARG A 76 -3.32 17.03 1.57
N ASN A 77 -4.65 17.15 1.61
CA ASN A 77 -5.39 18.33 1.16
C ASN A 77 -5.24 18.73 -0.33
N TRP A 78 -4.66 17.85 -1.16
CA TRP A 78 -4.79 17.84 -2.62
C TRP A 78 -4.99 16.36 -2.96
N ALA A 79 -6.20 15.96 -3.36
CA ALA A 79 -6.51 14.57 -3.74
C ALA A 79 -5.44 14.07 -4.69
N ILE A 80 -4.82 12.89 -4.45
CA ILE A 80 -3.67 12.38 -5.23
C ILE A 80 -3.92 12.63 -6.71
N SER A 81 -3.41 13.75 -7.22
CA SER A 81 -3.82 14.22 -8.53
C SER A 81 -3.06 13.44 -9.56
N GLY A 82 -3.75 13.14 -10.65
CA GLY A 82 -3.27 12.40 -11.80
C GLY A 82 -2.15 13.15 -12.52
N ALA A 83 -1.00 13.32 -11.87
CA ALA A 83 0.26 13.24 -12.56
C ALA A 83 0.56 11.74 -12.71
N VAL A 84 0.04 11.16 -13.80
CA VAL A 84 0.63 9.99 -14.45
C VAL A 84 1.98 10.45 -15.00
N SER A 85 2.99 10.52 -14.14
CA SER A 85 4.37 10.63 -14.61
C SER A 85 4.79 9.24 -15.08
N GLY A 86 4.48 8.95 -16.35
CA GLY A 86 5.13 7.91 -17.15
C GLY A 86 4.54 6.50 -17.03
N GLN A 87 3.85 6.08 -18.10
CA GLN A 87 3.66 4.69 -18.56
C GLN A 87 2.75 3.77 -17.72
N ASN A 88 1.45 3.82 -18.01
CA ASN A 88 0.60 2.64 -17.99
C ASN A 88 0.46 2.14 -19.44
N PRO A 89 1.23 1.14 -19.91
CA PRO A 89 0.79 0.34 -21.05
C PRO A 89 -0.19 -0.74 -20.55
N ALA A 90 -1.20 -1.02 -21.36
CA ALA A 90 -2.21 -2.07 -21.21
C ALA A 90 -3.42 -1.77 -20.29
N VAL A 91 -4.29 -0.89 -20.77
CA VAL A 91 -5.71 -1.25 -20.89
C VAL A 91 -6.08 -1.09 -22.36
N GLU A 92 -6.03 -2.17 -23.12
CA GLU A 92 -6.64 -2.24 -24.45
C GLU A 92 -7.98 -2.97 -24.33
N ALA A 93 -8.92 -2.45 -25.12
CA ALA A 93 -10.36 -2.71 -25.09
C ALA A 93 -10.77 -4.12 -25.54
#